data_AF-A0A7J9ISE0-F1
#
_entry.id   AF-A0A7J9ISE0-F1
#
_cell.length_a   1.000
_cell.length_b   1.000
_cell.length_c   1.000
_cell.angle_alpha   90.00
_cell.angle_beta   90.00
_cell.angle_gamma   90.00
#
_symmetry.space_group_name_H-M   'P 1'
#
loop_
_entity.id
_entity.type
_entity.pdbx_description
1 polymer ?
#
loop_
_entity_poly.entity_id
_entity_poly.type
_entity_poly.pdbx_seq_one_letter_code
_entity_poly.pdbx_strand_id
1 'polypeptide(L)'
;MEKNTRSIRIECPKLLITRNESDLQWLIGSPFFPPLTIISTFRCIHSNSSGPDFPKESEEIRTLLLKGFDVIGALIVGKSDPEKTAARAVEAARKLKKLLTGTTKLENEETIGAVADPDTGDIRFFLSETESSTNFELVNPVSYGDNPEKFVWESGCLLLCQLPIKLPVCYPANKPSDAESIFSRAIEAVIAKFKDPNVVYLVKASNRASLDVVQPVILRGSELDFDAAVANIELLDEAAQNSEKKLLRCAHFCLKSKSTSQLLSAENADIIQISVLLNRSEKSPKCSAPAVEYFPAMDETRLLIVDFKLEVLCYAVQGIPLMHAISKLIIPGLIDQLISMKKMNLPYLLTQHPE
;
A
#
# COMPACT_ATOMS: atom_id res chain seq x y z
N MET A 1 -20.21 -5.45 -33.22
CA MET A 1 -19.46 -4.83 -32.10
C MET A 1 -20.28 -5.07 -30.86
N GLU A 2 -19.96 -6.12 -30.10
CA GLU A 2 -20.54 -6.31 -28.77
C GLU A 2 -20.04 -5.17 -27.88
N LYS A 3 -20.96 -4.40 -27.30
CA LYS A 3 -20.63 -3.51 -26.18
C LYS A 3 -20.14 -4.42 -25.05
N ASN A 4 -18.84 -4.35 -24.71
CA ASN A 4 -18.34 -4.93 -23.47
C ASN A 4 -19.25 -4.48 -22.34
N THR A 5 -20.03 -5.41 -21.79
CA THR A 5 -21.00 -5.09 -20.74
C THR A 5 -20.20 -4.92 -19.47
N ARG A 6 -19.97 -3.67 -19.05
CA ARG A 6 -19.29 -3.38 -17.78
C ARG A 6 -20.09 -3.99 -16.64
N SER A 7 -19.40 -4.67 -15.73
CA SER A 7 -20.01 -5.31 -14.58
C SER A 7 -19.20 -5.01 -13.33
N ILE A 8 -19.89 -4.89 -12.20
CA ILE A 8 -19.25 -4.74 -10.89
C ILE A 8 -19.24 -6.10 -10.22
N ARG A 9 -18.07 -6.46 -9.69
CA ARG A 9 -17.84 -7.71 -8.99
C ARG A 9 -17.67 -7.44 -7.50
N ILE A 10 -18.46 -8.10 -6.67
CA ILE A 10 -18.44 -7.91 -5.21
C ILE A 10 -17.92 -9.20 -4.58
N GLU A 11 -16.71 -9.12 -4.05
CA GLU A 11 -15.97 -10.18 -3.34
C GLU A 11 -15.81 -9.81 -1.86
N CYS A 12 -16.88 -9.31 -1.24
CA CYS A 12 -17.01 -9.17 0.20
C CYS A 12 -18.39 -9.68 0.66
N PRO A 13 -18.52 -10.08 1.95
CA PRO A 13 -19.83 -10.28 2.55
C PRO A 13 -20.69 -9.02 2.36
N LYS A 14 -22.02 -9.21 2.21
CA LYS A 14 -22.99 -8.15 1.86
C LYS A 14 -22.61 -6.78 2.44
N LEU A 15 -22.66 -5.76 1.60
CA LEU A 15 -22.46 -4.35 1.95
C LEU A 15 -23.56 -3.91 2.94
N LEU A 16 -23.36 -4.19 4.22
CA LEU A 16 -24.32 -3.85 5.26
C LEU A 16 -24.05 -2.44 5.73
N ILE A 17 -25.07 -1.59 5.61
CA ILE A 17 -25.06 -0.27 6.23
C ILE A 17 -26.10 -0.30 7.36
N THR A 18 -25.61 -0.24 8.59
CA THR A 18 -26.46 -0.14 9.78
C THR A 18 -26.97 1.28 9.92
N ARG A 19 -28.29 1.44 10.11
CA ARG A 19 -29.06 2.71 10.10
C ARG A 19 -28.58 3.84 11.05
N ASN A 20 -27.60 3.60 11.92
CA ASN A 20 -27.12 4.55 12.95
C ASN A 20 -25.68 5.04 12.71
N GLU A 21 -25.12 4.76 11.55
CA GLU A 21 -23.70 4.91 11.25
C GLU A 21 -23.48 5.88 10.10
N SER A 22 -22.30 6.49 10.03
CA SER A 22 -21.94 7.55 9.06
C SER A 22 -22.41 7.18 7.66
N ASP A 23 -23.07 8.13 6.99
CA ASP A 23 -23.71 7.90 5.69
C ASP A 23 -22.73 7.55 4.56
N LEU A 24 -21.42 7.50 4.81
CA LEU A 24 -20.36 7.25 3.83
C LEU A 24 -19.51 6.03 4.19
N GLN A 25 -19.36 5.13 3.23
CA GLN A 25 -18.40 4.03 3.25
C GLN A 25 -17.46 4.11 2.04
N TRP A 26 -16.18 3.80 2.22
CA TRP A 26 -15.20 3.65 1.17
C TRP A 26 -15.26 2.24 0.59
N LEU A 27 -15.27 2.15 -0.73
CA LEU A 27 -15.21 0.88 -1.44
C LEU A 27 -13.76 0.53 -1.70
N ILE A 28 -13.32 -0.64 -1.24
CA ILE A 28 -11.93 -1.09 -1.33
C ILE A 28 -11.80 -2.11 -2.44
N GLY A 29 -10.78 -1.94 -3.27
CA GLY A 29 -10.40 -2.84 -4.35
C GLY A 29 -8.89 -3.01 -4.41
N SER A 30 -8.40 -3.51 -5.53
CA SER A 30 -6.97 -3.53 -5.85
C SER A 30 -6.78 -3.15 -7.30
N PRO A 31 -5.74 -2.37 -7.65
CA PRO A 31 -5.40 -2.11 -9.04
C PRO A 31 -4.86 -3.37 -9.75
N PHE A 32 -4.58 -4.44 -9.01
CA PHE A 32 -4.13 -5.73 -9.56
C PHE A 32 -5.25 -6.77 -9.70
N PHE A 33 -6.47 -6.44 -9.30
CA PHE A 33 -7.65 -7.28 -9.56
C PHE A 33 -8.30 -6.91 -10.88
N PRO A 34 -9.20 -7.77 -11.41
CA PRO A 34 -10.07 -7.37 -12.51
C PRO A 34 -10.74 -6.02 -12.20
N PRO A 35 -10.86 -5.12 -13.18
CA PRO A 35 -11.44 -3.80 -12.96
C PRO A 35 -12.82 -3.88 -12.28
N LEU A 36 -13.13 -2.89 -11.46
CA LEU A 36 -14.42 -2.77 -10.76
C LEU A 36 -14.73 -3.91 -9.77
N THR A 37 -13.69 -4.54 -9.22
CA THR A 37 -13.83 -5.55 -8.15
C THR A 37 -13.75 -4.90 -6.77
N ILE A 38 -14.84 -4.98 -6.01
CA ILE A 38 -14.96 -4.53 -4.61
C ILE A 38 -14.71 -5.72 -3.69
N ILE A 39 -13.66 -5.66 -2.86
CA ILE A 39 -13.26 -6.76 -1.97
C ILE A 39 -13.50 -6.48 -0.48
N SER A 40 -13.79 -5.23 -0.13
CA SER A 40 -14.11 -4.83 1.24
C SER A 40 -14.71 -3.43 1.25
N THR A 41 -15.23 -3.00 2.39
CA THR A 41 -15.59 -1.61 2.66
C THR A 41 -15.08 -1.14 4.00
N PHE A 42 -14.74 0.15 4.06
CA PHE A 42 -14.44 0.84 5.31
C PHE A 42 -15.45 1.93 5.57
N ARG A 43 -15.94 1.99 6.80
CA ARG A 43 -16.73 3.13 7.23
C ARG A 43 -15.84 4.38 7.30
N CYS A 44 -16.39 5.55 6.95
CA CYS A 44 -15.70 6.80 7.20
C CYS A 44 -15.51 7.02 8.71
N ILE A 45 -14.25 7.22 9.14
CA ILE A 45 -13.87 7.30 10.55
C ILE A 45 -13.99 8.75 11.04
N HIS A 46 -13.48 9.69 10.24
CA HIS A 46 -13.43 11.10 10.56
C HIS A 46 -14.47 11.87 9.74
N SER A 47 -15.67 12.02 10.32
CA SER A 47 -16.76 12.80 9.73
C SER A 47 -17.36 13.80 10.72
N ASN A 48 -17.85 14.94 10.21
CA ASN A 48 -18.63 15.93 10.95
C ASN A 48 -19.94 16.24 10.23
N SER A 49 -20.74 17.19 10.74
CA SER A 49 -22.03 17.60 10.13
C SER A 49 -21.92 18.14 8.70
N SER A 50 -20.71 18.52 8.26
CA SER A 50 -20.42 19.05 6.93
C SER A 50 -19.78 18.00 5.99
N GLY A 51 -19.55 16.77 6.47
CA GLY A 51 -18.97 15.67 5.70
C GLY A 51 -17.63 15.15 6.26
N PRO A 52 -16.88 14.36 5.47
CA PRO A 52 -15.59 13.79 5.89
C PRO A 52 -14.49 14.84 6.08
N ASP A 53 -13.69 14.69 7.13
CA ASP A 53 -12.41 15.38 7.32
C ASP A 53 -11.34 14.64 6.50
N PHE A 54 -11.29 14.92 5.19
CA PHE A 54 -10.43 14.21 4.24
C PHE A 54 -8.95 14.16 4.63
N PRO A 55 -8.31 15.24 5.14
CA PRO A 55 -6.94 15.16 5.63
C PRO A 55 -6.73 14.09 6.70
N LYS A 56 -7.55 14.09 7.77
CA LYS A 56 -7.43 13.09 8.84
C LYS A 56 -7.79 11.69 8.36
N GLU A 57 -8.85 11.58 7.57
CA GLU A 57 -9.28 10.32 6.97
C GLU A 57 -8.18 9.71 6.09
N SER A 58 -7.47 10.52 5.31
CA SER A 58 -6.38 10.04 4.47
C SER A 58 -5.19 9.53 5.26
N GLU A 59 -4.87 10.15 6.40
CA GLU A 59 -3.80 9.69 7.29
C GLU A 59 -4.18 8.37 7.97
N GLU A 60 -5.42 8.24 8.44
CA GLU A 60 -5.94 7.02 9.06
C GLU A 60 -6.05 5.87 8.04
N ILE A 61 -6.51 6.14 6.82
CA ILE A 61 -6.58 5.10 5.78
C ILE A 61 -5.18 4.65 5.36
N ARG A 62 -4.17 5.51 5.33
CA ARG A 62 -2.77 5.09 5.05
C ARG A 62 -2.23 4.10 6.07
N THR A 63 -2.70 4.15 7.32
CA THR A 63 -2.25 3.24 8.38
C THR A 63 -3.06 1.96 8.42
N LEU A 64 -4.38 2.02 8.13
CA LEU A 64 -5.29 0.88 8.20
C LEU A 64 -5.33 0.04 6.91
N LEU A 65 -5.26 0.69 5.74
CA LEU A 65 -5.37 0.01 4.45
C LEU A 65 -4.02 -0.63 4.08
N LEU A 66 -4.02 -1.96 4.03
CA LEU A 66 -2.86 -2.73 3.61
C LEU A 66 -2.45 -2.36 2.18
N LYS A 67 -1.16 -2.07 1.96
CA LYS A 67 -0.63 -1.80 0.62
C LYS A 67 -0.92 -2.96 -0.32
N GLY A 68 -1.35 -2.63 -1.54
CA GLY A 68 -1.89 -3.60 -2.50
C GLY A 68 -3.39 -3.49 -2.66
N PHE A 69 -4.06 -2.81 -1.73
CA PHE A 69 -5.44 -2.39 -1.85
C PHE A 69 -5.55 -0.87 -1.94
N ASP A 70 -6.61 -0.41 -2.61
CA ASP A 70 -6.89 1.00 -2.85
C ASP A 70 -8.37 1.30 -2.67
N VAL A 71 -8.67 2.56 -2.36
CA VAL A 71 -10.04 3.08 -2.40
C VAL A 71 -10.44 3.23 -3.86
N ILE A 72 -11.40 2.44 -4.35
CA ILE A 72 -11.86 2.47 -5.75
C ILE A 72 -13.19 3.22 -5.93
N GLY A 73 -13.84 3.59 -4.84
CA GLY A 73 -15.11 4.29 -4.86
C GLY A 73 -15.63 4.60 -3.47
N ALA A 74 -16.88 5.06 -3.41
CA ALA A 74 -17.59 5.25 -2.16
C ALA A 74 -19.07 4.89 -2.30
N LEU A 75 -19.69 4.63 -1.17
CA LEU A 75 -21.09 4.27 -1.00
C LEU A 75 -21.74 5.26 -0.05
N ILE A 76 -22.83 5.89 -0.49
CA ILE A 76 -23.63 6.80 0.34
C ILE A 76 -25.04 6.25 0.57
N VAL A 77 -25.53 6.31 1.81
CA VAL A 77 -26.94 6.10 2.12
C VAL A 77 -27.72 7.38 1.87
N GLY A 78 -28.79 7.34 1.08
CA GLY A 78 -29.57 8.56 0.85
C GLY A 78 -30.96 8.31 0.29
N LYS A 79 -31.93 9.11 0.75
CA LYS A 79 -33.30 9.20 0.19
C LYS A 79 -33.40 10.14 -1.01
N SER A 80 -32.33 10.90 -1.26
CA SER A 80 -32.24 11.85 -2.37
C SER A 80 -32.12 11.14 -3.71
N ASP A 81 -32.24 11.91 -4.79
CA ASP A 81 -31.99 11.46 -6.15
C ASP A 81 -30.71 10.58 -6.24
N PRO A 82 -30.81 9.35 -6.78
CA PRO A 82 -29.71 8.39 -6.81
C PRO A 82 -28.51 8.90 -7.59
N GLU A 83 -28.71 9.55 -8.72
CA GLU A 83 -27.61 10.07 -9.54
C GLU A 83 -26.86 11.19 -8.80
N LYS A 84 -27.57 12.14 -8.20
CA LYS A 84 -26.95 13.17 -7.33
C LYS A 84 -26.22 12.58 -6.14
N THR A 85 -26.73 11.49 -5.58
CA THR A 85 -26.10 10.82 -4.44
C THR A 85 -24.84 10.08 -4.85
N ALA A 86 -24.88 9.39 -6.00
CA ALA A 86 -23.72 8.74 -6.60
C ALA A 86 -22.65 9.76 -6.98
N ALA A 87 -23.03 10.92 -7.51
CA ALA A 87 -22.11 12.00 -7.84
C ALA A 87 -21.32 12.47 -6.61
N ARG A 88 -21.99 12.65 -5.46
CA ARG A 88 -21.33 12.98 -4.18
C ARG A 88 -20.39 11.87 -3.71
N ALA A 89 -20.77 10.60 -3.88
CA ALA A 89 -19.94 9.46 -3.52
C ALA A 89 -18.66 9.42 -4.37
N VAL A 90 -18.79 9.60 -5.69
CA VAL A 90 -17.65 9.70 -6.62
C VAL A 90 -16.74 10.87 -6.25
N GLU A 91 -17.31 12.04 -5.99
CA GLU A 91 -16.53 13.22 -5.60
C GLU A 91 -15.74 12.99 -4.31
N ALA A 92 -16.37 12.38 -3.30
CA ALA A 92 -15.70 12.03 -2.04
C ALA A 92 -14.55 11.04 -2.27
N ALA A 93 -14.79 9.97 -3.02
CA ALA A 93 -13.77 8.97 -3.34
C ALA A 93 -12.57 9.60 -4.08
N ARG A 94 -12.82 10.49 -5.05
CA ARG A 94 -11.76 11.21 -5.78
C ARG A 94 -10.95 12.12 -4.87
N LYS A 95 -11.61 12.90 -4.02
CA LYS A 95 -10.93 13.78 -3.05
C LYS A 95 -10.00 12.98 -2.14
N LEU A 96 -10.49 11.86 -1.62
CA LEU A 96 -9.68 10.97 -0.78
C LEU A 96 -8.52 10.35 -1.57
N LYS A 97 -8.77 9.80 -2.77
CA LYS A 97 -7.74 9.25 -3.65
C LYS A 97 -6.61 10.25 -3.92
N LYS A 98 -6.91 11.51 -4.22
CA LYS A 98 -5.89 12.56 -4.45
C LYS A 98 -4.98 12.76 -3.24
N LEU A 99 -5.54 12.71 -2.03
CA LEU A 99 -4.74 12.79 -0.80
C LEU A 99 -3.91 11.55 -0.56
N LEU A 100 -4.41 10.35 -0.91
CA LEU A 100 -3.69 9.08 -0.78
C LEU A 100 -2.54 8.94 -1.80
N THR A 101 -2.71 9.43 -3.03
CA THR A 101 -1.67 9.36 -4.06
C THR A 101 -0.75 10.58 -4.06
N GLY A 102 -1.14 11.67 -3.39
CA GLY A 102 -0.43 12.96 -3.43
C GLY A 102 -0.42 13.59 -4.83
N THR A 103 -1.22 13.07 -5.77
CA THR A 103 -1.22 13.49 -7.17
C THR A 103 -2.43 14.38 -7.44
N THR A 104 -2.21 15.52 -8.10
CA THR A 104 -3.27 16.49 -8.40
C THR A 104 -4.15 16.08 -9.58
N LYS A 105 -3.65 15.19 -10.45
CA LYS A 105 -4.35 14.65 -11.62
C LYS A 105 -4.60 13.15 -11.46
N LEU A 106 -5.88 12.77 -11.46
CA LEU A 106 -6.30 11.38 -11.62
C LEU A 106 -6.61 11.20 -13.12
N GLU A 107 -5.59 10.95 -13.94
CA GLU A 107 -5.81 10.73 -15.37
C GLU A 107 -6.45 9.34 -15.58
N ASN A 108 -7.69 9.34 -16.07
CA ASN A 108 -8.44 8.16 -16.53
C ASN A 108 -8.64 7.03 -15.48
N GLU A 109 -8.85 7.38 -14.21
CA GLU A 109 -9.28 6.40 -13.21
C GLU A 109 -10.80 6.36 -13.06
N GLU A 110 -11.39 5.27 -13.56
CA GLU A 110 -12.76 4.89 -13.27
C GLU A 110 -13.01 4.89 -11.76
N THR A 111 -14.08 5.54 -11.33
CA THR A 111 -14.46 5.64 -9.90
C THR A 111 -15.89 5.19 -9.70
N ILE A 112 -16.11 4.33 -8.71
CA ILE A 112 -17.43 3.80 -8.37
C ILE A 112 -18.15 4.73 -7.40
N GLY A 113 -19.37 5.14 -7.75
CA GLY A 113 -20.32 5.78 -6.86
C GLY A 113 -21.48 4.84 -6.58
N ALA A 114 -21.58 4.34 -5.35
CA ALA A 114 -22.66 3.47 -4.95
C ALA A 114 -23.66 4.23 -4.07
N VAL A 115 -24.94 3.86 -4.18
CA VAL A 115 -26.04 4.46 -3.42
C VAL A 115 -26.88 3.35 -2.82
N ALA A 116 -26.99 3.36 -1.50
CA ALA A 116 -27.88 2.47 -0.77
C ALA A 116 -29.19 3.19 -0.47
N ASP A 117 -30.29 2.53 -0.81
CA ASP A 117 -31.62 2.95 -0.41
C ASP A 117 -31.82 2.61 1.09
N PRO A 118 -32.14 3.59 1.95
CA PRO A 118 -32.26 3.36 3.40
C PRO A 118 -33.49 2.55 3.82
N ASP A 119 -34.50 2.48 2.96
CA ASP A 119 -35.77 1.84 3.26
C ASP A 119 -35.75 0.37 2.82
N THR A 120 -35.15 0.07 1.66
CA THR A 120 -35.04 -1.29 1.08
C THR A 120 -33.68 -1.95 1.32
N GLY A 121 -32.62 -1.18 1.52
CA GLY A 121 -31.24 -1.68 1.55
C GLY A 121 -30.65 -1.97 0.18
N ASP A 122 -31.39 -1.72 -0.90
CA ASP A 122 -30.93 -1.97 -2.27
C ASP A 122 -29.81 -1.01 -2.67
N ILE A 123 -28.75 -1.55 -3.26
CA ILE A 123 -27.59 -0.79 -3.68
C ILE A 123 -27.55 -0.68 -5.19
N ARG A 124 -27.43 0.57 -5.67
CA ARG A 124 -27.20 0.88 -7.08
C ARG A 124 -25.81 1.43 -7.27
N PHE A 125 -25.15 1.01 -8.34
CA PHE A 125 -23.79 1.40 -8.65
C PHE A 125 -23.71 2.21 -9.93
N PHE A 126 -22.93 3.27 -9.87
CA PHE A 126 -22.68 4.16 -10.97
C PHE A 126 -21.18 4.26 -11.21
N LEU A 127 -20.80 4.39 -12.48
CA LEU A 127 -19.42 4.59 -12.89
C LEU A 127 -19.22 6.00 -13.41
N SER A 128 -18.10 6.60 -13.04
CA SER A 128 -17.63 7.83 -13.65
C SER A 128 -16.23 7.61 -14.22
N GLU A 129 -16.10 7.69 -15.54
CA GLU A 129 -14.88 7.39 -16.29
C GLU A 129 -13.78 8.45 -16.09
N THR A 130 -14.17 9.72 -15.98
CA THR A 130 -13.22 10.84 -15.92
C THR A 130 -13.61 11.86 -14.88
N GLU A 131 -12.63 12.61 -14.39
CA GLU A 131 -12.81 13.62 -13.36
C GLU A 131 -13.80 14.72 -13.77
N SER A 132 -13.81 15.10 -15.05
CA SER A 132 -14.69 16.13 -15.62
C SER A 132 -16.06 15.61 -16.08
N SER A 133 -16.28 14.30 -16.08
CA SER A 133 -17.56 13.72 -16.50
C SER A 133 -18.64 13.97 -15.46
N THR A 134 -19.69 14.67 -15.86
CA THR A 134 -20.98 14.71 -15.15
C THR A 134 -21.87 13.53 -15.51
N ASN A 135 -21.46 12.71 -16.49
CA ASN A 135 -22.20 11.55 -16.92
C ASN A 135 -21.83 10.35 -16.05
N PHE A 136 -22.84 9.81 -15.38
CA PHE A 136 -22.74 8.62 -14.54
C PHE A 136 -23.46 7.48 -15.23
N GLU A 137 -22.72 6.42 -15.56
CA GLU A 137 -23.29 5.21 -16.16
C GLU A 137 -23.80 4.31 -15.04
N LEU A 138 -25.10 4.03 -15.01
CA LEU A 138 -25.66 2.99 -14.13
C LEU A 138 -25.12 1.63 -14.60
N VAL A 139 -24.40 0.93 -13.73
CA VAL A 139 -23.77 -0.34 -14.07
C VAL A 139 -24.69 -1.50 -13.70
N ASN A 140 -25.09 -2.25 -14.71
CA ASN A 140 -25.76 -3.54 -14.58
C ASN A 140 -25.20 -4.48 -15.67
N PRO A 141 -24.75 -5.69 -15.33
CA PRO A 141 -25.03 -6.46 -14.11
C PRO A 141 -24.04 -6.24 -12.95
N VAL A 142 -24.48 -6.60 -11.74
CA VAL A 142 -23.65 -6.70 -10.53
C VAL A 142 -23.58 -8.18 -10.12
N SER A 143 -22.37 -8.72 -9.96
CA SER A 143 -22.14 -10.10 -9.53
C SER A 143 -21.61 -10.13 -8.10
N TYR A 144 -22.14 -11.05 -7.30
CA TYR A 144 -21.64 -11.33 -5.96
C TYR A 144 -20.90 -12.66 -5.98
N GLY A 145 -19.69 -12.68 -5.43
CA GLY A 145 -18.91 -13.91 -5.28
C GLY A 145 -19.56 -14.84 -4.25
N ASP A 146 -19.61 -16.13 -4.57
CA ASP A 146 -20.16 -17.16 -3.67
C ASP A 146 -19.30 -17.37 -2.41
N ASN A 147 -18.00 -17.10 -2.52
CA ASN A 147 -17.04 -17.19 -1.42
C ASN A 147 -16.02 -16.03 -1.51
N PRO A 148 -16.35 -14.85 -0.96
CA PRO A 148 -15.56 -13.63 -1.14
C PRO A 148 -14.16 -13.72 -0.54
N GLU A 149 -14.03 -14.40 0.61
CA GLU A 149 -12.74 -14.56 1.29
C GLU A 149 -11.78 -15.41 0.46
N LYS A 150 -12.32 -16.43 -0.22
CA LYS A 150 -11.55 -17.31 -1.11
C LYS A 150 -10.87 -16.53 -2.23
N PHE A 151 -11.55 -15.56 -2.83
CA PHE A 151 -11.00 -14.79 -3.96
C PHE A 151 -9.67 -14.10 -3.60
N VAL A 152 -9.61 -13.41 -2.46
CA VAL A 152 -8.40 -12.68 -2.03
C VAL A 152 -7.26 -13.66 -1.70
N TRP A 153 -7.57 -14.74 -0.97
CA TRP A 153 -6.52 -15.66 -0.51
C TRP A 153 -5.99 -16.59 -1.59
N GLU A 154 -6.77 -16.91 -2.62
CA GLU A 154 -6.31 -17.69 -3.78
C GLU A 154 -5.57 -16.83 -4.80
N SER A 155 -5.96 -15.56 -4.96
CA SER A 155 -5.36 -14.68 -5.96
C SER A 155 -4.00 -14.12 -5.55
N GLY A 156 -3.65 -14.18 -4.26
CA GLY A 156 -2.53 -13.41 -3.71
C GLY A 156 -1.69 -14.10 -2.65
N CYS A 157 -0.79 -13.30 -2.10
CA CYS A 157 0.14 -13.62 -1.03
C CYS A 157 0.43 -12.37 -0.20
N LEU A 158 1.04 -12.56 0.97
CA LEU A 158 1.47 -11.49 1.85
C LEU A 158 2.97 -11.25 1.70
N LEU A 159 3.35 -9.98 1.63
CA LEU A 159 4.75 -9.55 1.66
C LEU A 159 5.03 -8.95 3.03
N LEU A 160 6.04 -9.47 3.73
CA LEU A 160 6.44 -9.00 5.05
C LEU A 160 7.85 -8.43 4.98
N CYS A 161 8.00 -7.14 5.29
CA CYS A 161 9.29 -6.50 5.45
C CYS A 161 9.47 -5.99 6.88
N GLN A 162 10.46 -6.53 7.58
CA GLN A 162 10.88 -6.07 8.90
C GLN A 162 12.24 -5.39 8.77
N LEU A 163 12.33 -4.13 9.17
CA LEU A 163 13.53 -3.32 9.04
C LEU A 163 13.79 -2.52 10.33
N PRO A 164 14.71 -2.99 11.19
CA PRO A 164 15.22 -2.17 12.29
C PRO A 164 16.16 -1.08 11.75
N ILE A 165 15.98 0.17 12.20
CA ILE A 165 16.81 1.32 11.84
C ILE A 165 17.28 1.99 13.11
N LYS A 166 18.60 2.16 13.24
CA LYS A 166 19.19 2.99 14.29
C LYS A 166 19.65 4.29 13.67
N LEU A 167 19.00 5.40 14.02
CA LEU A 167 19.25 6.70 13.42
C LEU A 167 19.99 7.62 14.40
N PRO A 168 21.31 7.84 14.20
CA PRO A 168 22.05 8.80 15.00
C PRO A 168 21.72 10.24 14.56
N VAL A 169 21.37 11.09 15.52
CA VAL A 169 21.09 12.52 15.35
C VAL A 169 22.11 13.30 16.19
N CYS A 170 23.08 13.89 15.49
CA CYS A 170 24.09 14.75 16.12
C CYS A 170 23.68 16.21 15.96
N TYR A 171 23.59 16.96 17.06
CA TYR A 171 23.20 18.38 17.04
C TYR A 171 24.04 19.23 18.01
N PRO A 172 24.27 20.52 17.73
CA PRO A 172 25.04 21.39 18.61
C PRO A 172 24.37 21.58 19.97
N ALA A 173 25.14 21.47 21.06
CA ALA A 173 24.60 21.62 22.42
C ALA A 173 24.03 23.01 22.69
N ASN A 174 24.57 24.03 22.00
CA ASN A 174 24.12 25.43 22.08
C ASN A 174 22.88 25.75 21.23
N LYS A 175 22.41 24.81 20.39
CA LYS A 175 21.23 24.97 19.51
C LYS A 175 20.37 23.71 19.49
N PRO A 176 19.75 23.33 20.63
CA PRO A 176 18.93 22.13 20.71
C PRO A 176 17.72 22.16 19.76
N SER A 177 17.20 23.35 19.42
CA SER A 177 16.13 23.51 18.43
C SER A 177 16.48 22.97 17.04
N ASP A 178 17.77 22.88 16.69
CA ASP A 178 18.21 22.37 15.38
C ASP A 178 17.99 20.85 15.27
N ALA A 179 17.85 20.15 16.41
CA ALA A 179 17.68 18.69 16.45
C ALA A 179 16.47 18.21 15.63
N GLU A 180 15.35 18.94 15.67
CA GLU A 180 14.14 18.61 14.90
C GLU A 180 14.39 18.65 13.39
N SER A 181 15.12 19.68 12.93
CA SER A 181 15.47 19.85 11.52
C SER A 181 16.47 18.78 11.05
N ILE A 182 17.47 18.47 11.90
CA ILE A 182 18.48 17.45 11.62
C ILE A 182 17.84 16.07 11.58
N PHE A 183 16.98 15.75 12.55
CA PHE A 183 16.20 14.51 12.58
C PHE A 183 15.32 14.39 11.34
N SER A 184 14.60 15.45 10.97
CA SER A 184 13.75 15.48 9.78
C SER A 184 14.53 15.18 8.49
N ARG A 185 15.70 15.80 8.33
CA ARG A 185 16.61 15.57 7.21
C ARG A 185 17.21 14.16 7.22
N ALA A 186 17.51 13.63 8.40
CA ALA A 186 18.03 12.27 8.54
C ALA A 186 16.98 11.22 8.10
N ILE A 187 15.71 11.42 8.45
CA ILE A 187 14.59 10.59 7.96
C ILE A 187 14.47 10.67 6.43
N GLU A 188 14.54 11.88 5.86
CA GLU A 188 14.50 12.06 4.40
C GLU A 188 15.66 11.36 3.69
N ALA A 189 16.86 11.37 4.28
CA ALA A 189 18.01 10.63 3.78
C ALA A 189 17.77 9.11 3.82
N VAL A 190 17.12 8.57 4.86
CA VAL A 190 16.71 7.16 4.93
C VAL A 190 15.68 6.83 3.84
N ILE A 191 14.66 7.69 3.66
CA ILE A 191 13.66 7.53 2.59
C ILE A 191 14.33 7.46 1.21
N ALA A 192 15.28 8.35 0.94
CA ALA A 192 16.04 8.35 -0.32
C ALA A 192 16.82 7.04 -0.51
N LYS A 193 17.29 6.40 0.57
CA LYS A 193 18.04 5.14 0.49
C LYS A 193 17.21 3.95 0.03
N PHE A 194 15.89 3.96 0.22
CA PHE A 194 15.03 2.89 -0.32
C PHE A 194 14.99 2.88 -1.85
N LYS A 195 15.28 4.01 -2.50
CA LYS A 195 15.34 4.14 -3.96
C LYS A 195 16.76 4.21 -4.51
N ASP A 196 17.78 4.02 -3.66
CA ASP A 196 19.18 4.05 -4.06
C ASP A 196 19.48 2.86 -4.98
N PRO A 197 20.15 3.03 -6.14
CA PRO A 197 20.48 1.92 -7.03
C PRO A 197 21.24 0.77 -6.37
N ASN A 198 21.98 1.05 -5.29
CA ASN A 198 22.81 0.09 -4.57
C ASN A 198 22.10 -0.61 -3.40
N VAL A 199 20.86 -0.23 -3.10
CA VAL A 199 20.06 -0.98 -2.13
C VAL A 199 19.80 -2.38 -2.69
N VAL A 200 19.73 -3.36 -1.81
CA VAL A 200 19.52 -4.75 -2.15
C VAL A 200 18.32 -5.27 -1.36
N TYR A 201 17.39 -5.88 -2.06
CA TYR A 201 16.22 -6.54 -1.50
C TYR A 201 16.41 -8.05 -1.61
N LEU A 202 16.50 -8.72 -0.46
CA LEU A 202 16.52 -10.18 -0.37
C LEU A 202 15.09 -10.67 -0.17
N VAL A 203 14.62 -11.51 -1.07
CA VAL A 203 13.27 -12.07 -1.09
C VAL A 203 13.35 -13.57 -0.81
N LYS A 204 12.58 -14.07 0.16
CA LYS A 204 12.54 -15.49 0.51
C LYS A 204 11.14 -15.92 0.93
N ALA A 205 10.81 -17.19 0.74
CA ALA A 205 9.60 -17.76 1.32
C ALA A 205 9.76 -17.85 2.85
N SER A 206 8.75 -17.41 3.59
CA SER A 206 8.66 -17.56 5.04
C SER A 206 8.10 -18.95 5.36
N ASN A 207 8.89 -19.99 5.11
CA ASN A 207 8.40 -21.35 5.13
C ASN A 207 8.22 -21.86 6.57
N ARG A 208 7.01 -22.31 6.91
CA ARG A 208 6.79 -23.31 7.96
C ARG A 208 6.32 -24.59 7.26
N ALA A 209 7.25 -25.51 6.97
CA ALA A 209 7.02 -26.93 6.65
C ALA A 209 6.90 -27.41 5.19
N SER A 210 7.30 -26.69 4.13
CA SER A 210 7.45 -27.33 2.80
C SER A 210 8.85 -27.97 2.60
N LEU A 211 8.88 -29.14 1.97
CA LEU A 211 10.10 -29.91 1.63
C LEU A 211 10.87 -29.30 0.44
N ASP A 212 10.23 -28.45 -0.36
CA ASP A 212 10.83 -27.76 -1.50
C ASP A 212 11.43 -26.42 -1.06
N VAL A 213 12.76 -26.37 -0.97
CA VAL A 213 13.50 -25.14 -0.65
C VAL A 213 13.48 -24.22 -1.88
N VAL A 214 12.52 -23.28 -1.92
CA VAL A 214 12.53 -22.19 -2.90
C VAL A 214 13.77 -21.33 -2.67
N GLN A 215 14.57 -21.13 -3.72
CA GLN A 215 15.81 -20.37 -3.60
C GLN A 215 15.52 -18.88 -3.35
N PRO A 216 16.22 -18.24 -2.40
CA PRO A 216 16.10 -16.80 -2.20
C PRO A 216 16.54 -16.02 -3.44
N VAL A 217 15.90 -14.87 -3.65
CA VAL A 217 16.17 -13.99 -4.80
C VAL A 217 16.68 -12.67 -4.30
N ILE A 218 17.67 -12.14 -5.02
CA ILE A 218 18.30 -10.86 -4.71
C ILE A 218 17.93 -9.90 -5.85
N LEU A 219 17.30 -8.78 -5.49
CA LEU A 219 16.95 -7.69 -6.40
C LEU A 219 17.71 -6.43 -5.98
N ARG A 220 18.37 -5.77 -6.94
CA ARG A 220 19.05 -4.49 -6.69
C ARG A 220 18.12 -3.33 -6.96
N GLY A 221 18.37 -2.18 -6.31
CA GLY A 221 17.63 -0.95 -6.54
C GLY A 221 17.64 -0.52 -8.00
N SER A 222 18.74 -0.73 -8.72
CA SER A 222 18.86 -0.48 -10.16
C SER A 222 17.97 -1.37 -11.05
N GLU A 223 17.47 -2.48 -10.51
CA GLU A 223 16.57 -3.40 -11.21
C GLU A 223 15.09 -3.09 -10.95
N LEU A 224 14.80 -2.17 -10.02
CA LEU A 224 13.43 -1.78 -9.69
C LEU A 224 12.90 -0.72 -10.66
N ASP A 225 11.62 -0.87 -11.01
CA ASP A 225 10.91 0.10 -11.82
C ASP A 225 9.98 0.96 -10.95
N PHE A 226 10.35 2.23 -10.82
CA PHE A 226 9.57 3.24 -10.10
C PHE A 226 8.61 4.02 -11.00
N ASP A 227 8.84 4.03 -12.31
CA ASP A 227 8.19 4.92 -13.27
C ASP A 227 7.00 4.25 -13.96
N ALA A 228 6.94 2.91 -14.03
CA ALA A 228 5.78 2.21 -14.59
C ALA A 228 4.50 2.58 -13.84
N ALA A 229 3.48 3.05 -14.58
CA ALA A 229 2.14 3.22 -14.05
C ALA A 229 1.56 1.86 -13.65
N VAL A 230 0.82 1.79 -12.55
CA VAL A 230 0.28 0.52 -12.03
C VAL A 230 -0.64 -0.15 -13.07
N ALA A 231 -1.42 0.64 -13.81
CA ALA A 231 -2.29 0.15 -14.89
C ALA A 231 -1.54 -0.52 -16.06
N ASN A 232 -0.24 -0.23 -16.22
CA ASN A 232 0.59 -0.79 -17.29
C ASN A 232 1.40 -2.01 -16.83
N ILE A 233 1.24 -2.45 -15.58
CA ILE A 233 1.93 -3.63 -15.07
C ILE A 233 1.23 -4.87 -15.62
N GLU A 234 1.91 -5.57 -16.52
CA GLU A 234 1.42 -6.84 -17.05
C GLU A 234 1.49 -7.91 -15.95
N LEU A 235 0.31 -8.42 -15.58
CA LEU A 235 0.22 -9.62 -14.77
C LEU A 235 0.58 -10.81 -15.64
N LEU A 236 1.63 -11.52 -15.23
CA LEU A 236 2.17 -12.61 -16.01
C LEU A 236 1.43 -13.93 -15.66
N ASP A 237 1.04 -14.70 -16.68
CA ASP A 237 0.22 -15.91 -16.56
C ASP A 237 1.03 -17.17 -16.18
N GLU A 238 0.51 -18.06 -15.33
CA GLU A 238 1.25 -19.16 -14.67
C GLU A 238 2.10 -20.03 -15.64
N ALA A 239 1.68 -20.15 -16.89
CA ALA A 239 2.33 -20.95 -17.92
C ALA A 239 3.65 -20.37 -18.47
N ALA A 240 3.91 -19.06 -18.30
CA ALA A 240 5.13 -18.44 -18.82
C ALA A 240 6.31 -18.61 -17.85
N GLN A 241 7.01 -19.74 -17.97
CA GLN A 241 8.31 -20.02 -17.34
C GLN A 241 9.40 -19.12 -17.93
N ASN A 242 9.45 -17.85 -17.52
CA ASN A 242 10.51 -16.94 -17.95
C ASN A 242 11.69 -17.05 -16.97
N SER A 243 12.84 -17.49 -17.48
CA SER A 243 14.10 -17.68 -16.75
C SER A 243 14.82 -16.37 -16.39
N GLU A 244 14.28 -15.21 -16.79
CA GLU A 244 14.87 -13.92 -16.46
C GLU A 244 14.43 -13.44 -15.07
N LYS A 245 15.40 -13.11 -14.21
CA LYS A 245 15.15 -12.59 -12.85
C LYS A 245 14.21 -11.38 -12.80
N LYS A 246 14.17 -10.58 -13.88
CA LYS A 246 13.29 -9.41 -14.04
C LYS A 246 11.81 -9.76 -14.14
N LEU A 247 11.46 -10.99 -14.52
CA LEU A 247 10.09 -11.44 -14.73
C LEU A 247 9.62 -12.44 -13.68
N LEU A 248 10.43 -12.64 -12.62
CA LEU A 248 10.06 -13.54 -11.53
C LEU A 248 8.91 -12.94 -10.72
N ARG A 249 7.93 -13.78 -10.37
CA ARG A 249 6.67 -13.37 -9.75
C ARG A 249 6.59 -13.75 -8.28
N CYS A 250 5.63 -13.15 -7.59
CA CYS A 250 5.28 -13.56 -6.23
C CYS A 250 4.88 -15.05 -6.15
N ALA A 251 4.21 -15.60 -7.16
CA ALA A 251 3.83 -17.01 -7.25
C ALA A 251 5.01 -17.98 -7.05
N HIS A 252 6.24 -17.57 -7.41
CA HIS A 252 7.44 -18.40 -7.25
C HIS A 252 7.67 -18.85 -5.80
N PHE A 253 7.24 -18.05 -4.83
CA PHE A 253 7.39 -18.30 -3.40
C PHE A 253 6.12 -18.85 -2.73
N CYS A 254 5.02 -19.02 -3.49
CA CYS A 254 3.73 -19.47 -2.97
C CYS A 254 3.60 -21.00 -3.07
N LEU A 255 2.92 -21.63 -2.11
CA LEU A 255 2.77 -23.08 -2.07
C LEU A 255 1.72 -23.55 -3.10
N LYS A 256 2.11 -24.48 -3.99
CA LYS A 256 1.23 -25.06 -5.02
C LYS A 256 0.11 -25.97 -4.48
N SER A 257 0.15 -26.36 -3.20
CA SER A 257 -0.72 -27.40 -2.63
C SER A 257 -2.06 -26.89 -2.05
N LYS A 258 -2.47 -25.65 -2.32
CA LYS A 258 -3.68 -25.03 -1.76
C LYS A 258 -4.99 -25.51 -2.43
N SER A 259 -5.18 -26.83 -2.56
CA SER A 259 -6.38 -27.41 -3.19
C SER A 259 -7.51 -27.74 -2.20
N THR A 260 -7.35 -27.47 -0.90
CA THR A 260 -8.36 -27.79 0.12
C THR A 260 -8.94 -26.53 0.77
N SER A 261 -10.28 -26.45 0.80
CA SER A 261 -11.08 -25.34 1.35
C SER A 261 -10.80 -24.99 2.83
N GLN A 262 -10.08 -25.85 3.57
CA GLN A 262 -9.70 -25.63 4.97
C GLN A 262 -8.45 -24.74 5.15
N LEU A 263 -7.78 -24.33 4.05
CA LEU A 263 -6.53 -23.56 4.07
C LEU A 263 -6.70 -22.06 3.70
N LEU A 264 -7.92 -21.58 3.54
CA LEU A 264 -8.21 -20.22 3.07
C LEU A 264 -8.44 -19.27 4.25
N SER A 265 -7.42 -19.10 5.09
CA SER A 265 -7.41 -18.12 6.18
C SER A 265 -6.12 -17.30 6.15
N ALA A 266 -6.14 -16.11 6.77
CA ALA A 266 -4.95 -15.27 6.91
C ALA A 266 -3.78 -16.03 7.59
N GLU A 267 -4.08 -16.98 8.47
CA GLU A 267 -3.11 -17.81 9.17
C GLU A 267 -2.36 -18.79 8.25
N ASN A 268 -2.93 -19.10 7.08
CA ASN A 268 -2.39 -20.00 6.07
C ASN A 268 -1.97 -19.26 4.78
N ALA A 269 -1.93 -17.93 4.83
CA ALA A 269 -1.47 -17.12 3.70
C ALA A 269 0.01 -17.40 3.39
N ASP A 270 0.38 -17.42 2.10
CA ASP A 270 1.78 -17.52 1.73
C ASP A 270 2.47 -16.20 2.11
N ILE A 271 3.47 -16.26 2.98
CA ILE A 271 4.22 -15.07 3.40
C ILE A 271 5.58 -15.08 2.71
N ILE A 272 5.84 -14.02 1.95
CA ILE A 272 7.12 -13.73 1.34
C ILE A 272 7.84 -12.74 2.25
N GLN A 273 8.95 -13.17 2.85
CA GLN A 273 9.77 -12.29 3.67
C GLN A 273 10.76 -11.51 2.81
N ILE A 274 10.78 -10.20 3.01
CA ILE A 274 11.64 -9.25 2.31
C ILE A 274 12.57 -8.62 3.35
N SER A 275 13.86 -8.54 3.01
CA SER A 275 14.88 -7.90 3.83
C SER A 275 15.62 -6.86 3.01
N VAL A 276 15.79 -5.67 3.59
CA VAL A 276 16.48 -4.54 2.95
C VAL A 276 17.93 -4.51 3.44
N LEU A 277 18.87 -4.49 2.51
CA LEU A 277 20.30 -4.48 2.75
C LEU A 277 20.91 -3.30 1.98
N LEU A 278 21.89 -2.63 2.57
CA LEU A 278 22.66 -1.58 1.89
C LEU A 278 24.01 -2.16 1.49
N ASN A 279 24.20 -2.41 0.20
CA ASN A 279 25.49 -2.83 -0.31
C ASN A 279 26.26 -1.61 -0.81
N ARG A 280 27.22 -1.10 -0.02
CA ARG A 280 28.13 -0.03 -0.46
C ARG A 280 29.47 -0.54 -1.00
N SER A 281 29.64 -1.86 -1.16
CA SER A 281 30.92 -2.45 -1.56
C SER A 281 31.05 -2.63 -3.07
N GLU A 282 30.38 -1.82 -3.90
CA GLU A 282 30.65 -1.86 -5.35
C GLU A 282 32.10 -1.48 -5.63
N LYS A 283 32.70 -2.22 -6.58
CA LYS A 283 34.13 -2.28 -6.89
C LYS A 283 34.84 -0.94 -6.68
N SER A 284 35.44 -0.74 -5.51
CA SER A 284 36.54 0.22 -5.43
C SER A 284 37.67 -0.40 -6.26
N PRO A 285 38.23 0.33 -7.25
CA PRO A 285 39.34 -0.20 -8.05
C PRO A 285 40.59 -0.50 -7.20
N LYS A 286 40.59 -0.07 -5.93
CA LYS A 286 41.58 -0.42 -4.91
C LYS A 286 40.86 -1.10 -3.75
N CYS A 287 41.24 -2.33 -3.43
CA CYS A 287 40.91 -2.96 -2.16
C CYS A 287 41.62 -2.15 -1.06
N SER A 288 40.88 -1.29 -0.37
CA SER A 288 41.37 -0.55 0.78
C SER A 288 40.88 -1.29 2.03
N ALA A 289 41.76 -1.51 3.00
CA ALA A 289 41.32 -1.91 4.34
C ALA A 289 40.30 -0.87 4.88
N PRO A 290 39.35 -1.26 5.74
CA PRO A 290 38.45 -0.32 6.38
C PRO A 290 39.26 0.80 7.05
N ALA A 291 39.13 2.02 6.55
CA ALA A 291 39.77 3.18 7.13
C ALA A 291 38.79 3.84 8.09
N VAL A 292 39.21 4.02 9.34
CA VAL A 292 38.48 4.85 10.30
C VAL A 292 39.04 6.26 10.16
N GLU A 293 38.28 7.15 9.53
CA GLU A 293 38.58 8.57 9.51
C GLU A 293 37.99 9.23 10.76
N TYR A 294 38.84 9.83 11.58
CA TYR A 294 38.41 10.61 12.73
C TYR A 294 37.95 11.99 12.28
N PHE A 295 36.65 12.23 12.37
CA PHE A 295 36.04 13.53 12.13
C PHE A 295 35.61 14.15 13.46
N PRO A 296 36.48 14.97 14.11
CA PRO A 296 36.12 15.62 15.37
C PRO A 296 34.96 16.59 15.15
N ALA A 297 34.03 16.62 16.10
CA ALA A 297 33.03 17.68 16.16
C ALA A 297 33.74 19.02 16.44
N MET A 298 33.41 20.04 15.64
CA MET A 298 34.01 21.38 15.77
C MET A 298 33.55 22.11 17.04
N ASP A 299 32.37 21.76 17.55
CA ASP A 299 31.73 22.34 18.74
C ASP A 299 31.16 21.22 19.65
N GLU A 300 30.84 21.56 20.90
CA GLU A 300 30.14 20.65 21.82
C GLU A 300 28.85 20.12 21.16
N THR A 301 28.82 18.81 20.92
CA THR A 301 27.77 18.15 20.14
C THR A 301 27.10 17.08 20.99
N ARG A 302 25.77 17.05 20.97
CA ARG A 302 24.98 15.99 21.60
C ARG A 302 24.63 14.95 20.56
N LEU A 303 24.64 13.69 21.00
CA LEU A 303 24.21 12.54 20.20
C LEU A 303 22.91 12.00 20.77
N LEU A 304 21.89 11.92 19.93
CA LEU A 304 20.65 11.19 20.18
C LEU A 304 20.59 9.99 19.25
N ILE A 305 20.26 8.80 19.75
CA ILE A 305 20.05 7.61 18.91
C ILE A 305 18.56 7.30 18.93
N VAL A 306 17.92 7.39 17.76
CA VAL A 306 16.51 7.05 17.60
C VAL A 306 16.40 5.67 16.98
N ASP A 307 15.84 4.73 17.72
CA ASP A 307 15.63 3.35 17.29
C ASP A 307 14.22 3.19 16.70
N PHE A 308 14.14 2.90 15.41
CA PHE A 308 12.90 2.53 14.72
C PHE A 308 12.86 1.03 14.45
N LYS A 309 11.69 0.43 14.64
CA LYS A 309 11.38 -0.91 14.15
C LYS A 309 10.26 -0.80 13.13
N LEU A 310 10.62 -0.77 11.85
CA LEU A 310 9.65 -0.81 10.78
C LEU A 310 9.21 -2.26 10.56
N GLU A 311 7.91 -2.45 10.40
CA GLU A 311 7.28 -3.73 10.11
C GLU A 311 6.09 -3.45 9.20
N VAL A 312 6.27 -3.79 7.92
CA VAL A 312 5.31 -3.52 6.85
C VAL A 312 4.81 -4.85 6.33
N LEU A 313 3.49 -4.98 6.31
CA LEU A 313 2.78 -6.05 5.63
C LEU A 313 2.14 -5.47 4.36
N CYS A 314 2.19 -6.18 3.25
CA CYS A 314 1.49 -5.82 2.01
C CYS A 314 0.78 -7.04 1.43
N TYR A 315 -0.27 -6.81 0.65
CA TYR A 315 -0.89 -7.82 -0.19
C TYR A 315 -0.40 -7.69 -1.63
N ALA A 316 -0.07 -8.80 -2.26
CA ALA A 316 0.32 -8.86 -3.66
C ALA A 316 -0.40 -9.99 -4.36
N VAL A 317 -0.94 -9.73 -5.55
CA VAL A 317 -1.45 -10.82 -6.40
C VAL A 317 -0.30 -11.70 -6.86
N GLN A 318 -0.52 -13.00 -6.99
CA GLN A 318 0.55 -13.96 -7.28
C GLN A 318 1.24 -13.70 -8.62
N GLY A 319 0.51 -13.16 -9.60
CA GLY A 319 1.00 -12.85 -10.95
C GLY A 319 1.88 -11.60 -11.06
N ILE A 320 1.99 -10.77 -10.02
CA ILE A 320 2.78 -9.54 -10.08
C ILE A 320 4.29 -9.86 -10.11
N PRO A 321 5.09 -9.19 -10.97
CA PRO A 321 6.53 -9.26 -10.91
C PRO A 321 7.08 -8.74 -9.58
N LEU A 322 8.09 -9.42 -9.02
CA LEU A 322 8.69 -9.08 -7.72
C LEU A 322 9.25 -7.64 -7.68
N MET A 323 9.81 -7.16 -8.79
CA MET A 323 10.33 -5.80 -8.88
C MET A 323 9.24 -4.75 -8.62
N HIS A 324 8.03 -4.97 -9.15
CA HIS A 324 6.89 -4.09 -8.93
C HIS A 324 6.27 -4.29 -7.55
N ALA A 325 6.23 -5.52 -7.05
CA ALA A 325 5.82 -5.80 -5.67
C ALA A 325 6.66 -5.00 -4.67
N ILE A 326 7.98 -4.94 -4.88
CA ILE A 326 8.87 -4.16 -4.03
C ILE A 326 8.71 -2.66 -4.27
N SER A 327 8.75 -2.20 -5.53
CA SER A 327 8.77 -0.77 -5.85
C SER A 327 7.43 -0.06 -5.61
N LYS A 328 6.30 -0.77 -5.77
CA LYS A 328 4.95 -0.21 -5.66
C LYS A 328 4.26 -0.52 -4.34
N LEU A 329 4.69 -1.54 -3.58
CA LEU A 329 4.05 -1.92 -2.31
C LEU A 329 4.98 -1.72 -1.12
N ILE A 330 6.12 -2.42 -1.10
CA ILE A 330 7.00 -2.45 0.07
C ILE A 330 7.67 -1.11 0.32
N ILE A 331 8.28 -0.50 -0.71
CA ILE A 331 8.96 0.79 -0.57
C ILE A 331 7.97 1.87 -0.13
N PRO A 332 6.80 2.06 -0.77
CA PRO A 332 5.79 3.00 -0.29
C PRO A 332 5.31 2.69 1.14
N GLY A 333 5.11 1.43 1.51
CA GLY A 333 4.73 1.05 2.87
C GLY A 333 5.79 1.41 3.92
N LEU A 334 7.07 1.19 3.62
CA LEU A 334 8.19 1.58 4.50
C LEU A 334 8.27 3.10 4.65
N ILE A 335 8.05 3.85 3.57
CA ILE A 335 8.05 5.31 3.58
C ILE A 335 6.88 5.83 4.43
N ASP A 336 5.67 5.34 4.21
CA ASP A 336 4.48 5.76 4.96
C ASP A 336 4.66 5.48 6.45
N GLN A 337 5.11 4.28 6.84
CA GLN A 337 5.35 3.95 8.25
C GLN A 337 6.43 4.85 8.87
N LEU A 338 7.52 5.11 8.14
CA LEU A 338 8.60 5.96 8.62
C LEU A 338 8.16 7.43 8.78
N ILE A 339 7.32 7.95 7.87
CA ILE A 339 6.72 9.29 7.98
C ILE A 339 5.79 9.36 9.20
N SER A 340 4.95 8.35 9.41
CA SER A 340 4.07 8.29 10.59
C SER A 340 4.88 8.25 11.89
N MET A 341 5.93 7.43 11.94
CA MET A 341 6.84 7.39 13.10
C MET A 341 7.57 8.71 13.30
N LYS A 342 8.01 9.40 12.23
CA LYS A 342 8.59 10.76 12.31
C LYS A 342 7.61 11.72 12.97
N LYS A 343 6.35 11.79 12.50
CA LYS A 343 5.31 12.66 13.06
C LYS A 343 5.05 12.36 14.54
N MET A 344 5.01 11.09 14.91
CA MET A 344 4.76 10.65 16.30
C MET A 344 5.93 10.99 17.24
N ASN A 345 7.19 10.85 16.79
CA ASN A 345 8.36 11.03 17.64
C ASN A 345 8.87 12.48 17.68
N LEU A 346 8.57 13.30 16.67
CA LEU A 346 9.05 14.69 16.60
C LEU A 346 8.76 15.52 17.87
N PRO A 347 7.56 15.46 18.48
CA PRO A 347 7.26 16.21 19.71
C PRO A 347 8.05 15.73 20.94
N TYR A 348 8.57 14.50 20.90
CA TYR A 348 9.24 13.86 22.04
C TYR A 348 10.77 13.86 21.94
N LEU A 349 11.30 14.32 20.79
CA LEU A 349 12.72 14.22 20.45
C LEU A 349 13.66 14.84 21.49
N LEU A 350 13.21 15.91 22.15
CA LEU A 350 13.99 16.66 23.15
C LEU A 350 13.44 16.52 24.57
N THR A 351 12.28 15.88 24.76
CA THR A 351 11.64 15.74 26.07
C THR A 351 11.92 14.39 26.73
N GLN A 352 12.33 13.38 25.96
CA GLN A 352 12.86 12.13 26.49
C GLN A 352 14.37 12.27 26.74
N HIS A 353 14.71 12.66 27.96
CA HIS A 353 16.07 12.48 28.46
C HIS A 353 16.37 10.98 28.57
N PRO A 354 17.55 10.49 28.16
CA PRO A 354 18.01 9.18 28.59
C PRO A 354 18.17 9.22 30.12
N GLU A 355 17.67 8.18 30.81
CA GLU A 355 18.16 7.83 32.15
C GLU A 355 19.62 7.37 32.10
#